data_AF-A0A9W7TYE3-F1
#
_entry.id   AF-A0A9W7TYE3-F1
#
_cell.length_a   1.000
_cell.length_b   1.000
_cell.length_c   1.000
_cell.angle_alpha   90.00
_cell.angle_beta   90.00
_cell.angle_gamma   90.00
#
_symmetry.space_group_name_H-M   'P 1'
#
loop_
_entity.id
_entity.type
_entity.pdbx_description
1 polymer ?
#
loop_
_entity_poly.entity_id
_entity_poly.type
_entity_poly.pdbx_seq_one_letter_code
_entity_poly.pdbx_strand_id
1 'polypeptide(L)'
;MCSIDILAQAVERICVKGVLELRMLRNALREAAATPTPDAVKFAFAMFSRVDRDYRRLIAHEALTLATQQKGRYAPKTRAVRPQRML
;
A
#
# COMPACT_ATOMS: atom_id res chain seq x y z
N MET A 1 9.64 -1.19 -3.40
CA MET A 1 8.30 -1.79 -3.26
C MET A 1 7.42 -1.17 -4.31
N CYS A 2 6.66 -2.00 -5.02
CA CYS A 2 5.63 -1.50 -5.93
C CYS A 2 4.35 -1.16 -5.13
N SER A 3 3.38 -0.51 -5.77
CA SER A 3 2.10 -0.16 -5.15
C SER A 3 1.32 -1.38 -4.64
N ILE A 4 1.46 -2.54 -5.32
CA ILE A 4 0.81 -3.79 -4.93
C ILE A 4 1.41 -4.35 -3.63
N ASP A 5 2.74 -4.27 -3.45
CA ASP A 5 3.39 -4.68 -2.20
C ASP A 5 2.89 -3.88 -1.00
N ILE A 6 2.75 -2.56 -1.17
CA ILE A 6 2.29 -1.65 -0.12
C ILE A 6 0.86 -1.99 0.28
N LEU A 7 -0.02 -2.27 -0.70
CA LEU A 7 -1.38 -2.71 -0.45
C LEU A 7 -1.41 -4.07 0.26
N ALA A 8 -0.60 -5.03 -0.18
CA ALA A 8 -0.52 -6.35 0.46
C ALA A 8 -0.13 -6.25 1.94
N GLN A 9 0.85 -5.41 2.26
CA GLN A 9 1.28 -5.16 3.64
C GLN A 9 0.23 -4.41 4.47
N ALA A 10 -0.45 -3.43 3.88
CA ALA A 10 -1.54 -2.71 4.54
C ALA A 10 -2.66 -3.68 4.95
N VAL A 11 -3.08 -4.55 4.02
CA VAL A 11 -4.10 -5.57 4.30
C VAL A 11 -3.61 -6.53 5.38
N GLU A 12 -2.34 -6.95 5.35
CA GLU A 12 -1.79 -7.85 6.36
C GLU A 12 -1.79 -7.25 7.77
N ARG A 13 -1.49 -5.95 7.92
CA ARG A 13 -1.53 -5.25 9.21
C ARG A 13 -2.94 -5.06 9.75
N ILE A 14 -3.91 -4.87 8.87
CA ILE A 14 -5.33 -4.69 9.24
C ILE A 14 -6.04 -6.04 9.42
N CYS A 15 -5.49 -7.12 8.88
CA CYS A 15 -6.18 -8.40 8.80
C CYS A 15 -6.57 -8.92 10.19
N VAL A 16 -7.85 -8.77 10.53
CA VAL A 16 -8.42 -9.34 11.75
C VAL A 16 -8.60 -10.85 11.54
N LYS A 17 -8.17 -11.66 12.51
CA LYS A 17 -8.41 -13.11 12.50
C LYS A 17 -9.92 -13.35 12.45
N GLY A 18 -10.42 -13.91 11.35
CA GLY A 18 -11.82 -14.29 11.19
C GLY A 18 -12.49 -13.72 9.93
N VAL A 19 -11.95 -12.67 9.30
CA VAL A 19 -12.52 -12.10 8.08
C VAL A 19 -11.93 -12.77 6.84
N LEU A 20 -12.68 -13.69 6.24
CA LEU A 20 -12.23 -14.47 5.07
C LEU A 20 -11.89 -13.57 3.88
N GLU A 21 -12.70 -12.56 3.62
CA GLU A 21 -12.54 -11.64 2.47
C GLU A 21 -11.19 -10.91 2.51
N LEU A 22 -10.76 -10.45 3.70
CA LEU A 22 -9.46 -9.80 3.89
C LEU A 22 -8.31 -10.78 3.69
N ARG A 23 -8.45 -12.03 4.13
CA ARG A 23 -7.46 -13.09 3.87
C ARG A 23 -7.33 -13.39 2.38
N MET A 24 -8.45 -13.49 1.67
CA MET A 24 -8.46 -13.74 0.24
C MET A 24 -7.86 -12.56 -0.53
N LEU A 25 -8.22 -11.32 -0.17
CA LEU A 25 -7.62 -10.11 -0.75
C LEU A 25 -6.10 -10.09 -0.55
N ARG A 26 -5.62 -10.37 0.68
CA ARG A 26 -4.18 -10.44 0.97
C ARG A 26 -3.47 -11.46 0.08
N ASN A 27 -4.06 -12.65 -0.08
CA ASN A 27 -3.47 -13.71 -0.89
C ASN A 27 -3.43 -13.29 -2.38
N ALA A 28 -4.51 -12.72 -2.91
CA ALA A 28 -4.57 -12.20 -4.27
C ALA A 28 -3.53 -11.10 -4.53
N LEU A 29 -3.36 -10.17 -3.58
CA LEU A 29 -2.35 -9.11 -3.68
C LEU A 29 -0.92 -9.67 -3.62
N ARG A 30 -0.67 -10.69 -2.78
CA ARG A 30 0.63 -11.38 -2.74
C ARG A 30 0.95 -12.11 -4.04
N GLU A 31 -0.04 -12.77 -4.61
CA GLU A 31 0.10 -13.46 -5.90
C GLU A 31 0.39 -12.45 -7.01
N ALA A 32 -0.35 -11.33 -7.08
CA ALA A 32 -0.09 -10.26 -8.04
C ALA A 32 1.26 -9.56 -7.84
N ALA A 33 1.77 -9.50 -6.60
CA ALA A 33 3.10 -8.98 -6.31
C ALA A 33 4.22 -9.95 -6.74
N ALA A 34 4.02 -11.25 -6.54
CA ALA A 34 4.98 -12.29 -6.92
C ALA A 34 5.03 -12.50 -8.44
N THR A 35 3.85 -12.50 -9.08
CA THR A 35 3.69 -12.75 -10.51
C THR A 35 2.75 -11.68 -11.10
N PRO A 36 3.29 -10.54 -11.57
CA PRO A 36 2.50 -9.38 -11.99
C PRO A 36 1.90 -9.56 -13.40
N THR A 37 1.02 -10.54 -13.56
CA THR A 37 0.22 -10.70 -14.77
C THR A 37 -0.96 -9.73 -14.74
N PRO A 38 -1.44 -9.25 -15.91
CA PRO A 38 -2.64 -8.42 -15.97
C PRO A 38 -3.85 -9.06 -15.30
N ASP A 39 -3.99 -10.37 -15.39
CA ASP A 39 -5.11 -11.10 -14.80
C ASP A 39 -5.01 -11.19 -13.28
N ALA A 40 -3.82 -11.40 -12.73
CA ALA A 40 -3.60 -11.36 -11.28
C ALA A 40 -3.92 -9.98 -10.69
N VAL A 41 -3.53 -8.91 -11.39
CA VAL A 41 -3.83 -7.54 -10.98
C VAL A 41 -5.34 -7.26 -11.05
N LYS A 42 -6.02 -7.66 -12.14
CA LYS A 42 -7.48 -7.54 -12.27
C LYS A 42 -8.21 -8.31 -11.17
N PHE A 43 -7.75 -9.52 -10.87
CA PHE A 43 -8.33 -10.36 -9.82
C PHE A 43 -8.19 -9.70 -8.45
N ALA A 44 -6.99 -9.22 -8.10
CA ALA A 44 -6.76 -8.50 -6.84
C ALA A 44 -7.63 -7.23 -6.74
N PHE A 45 -7.78 -6.48 -7.83
CA PHE A 45 -8.66 -5.31 -7.87
C PHE A 45 -10.15 -5.66 -7.70
N ALA A 46 -10.61 -6.72 -8.35
CA ALA A 46 -11.99 -7.20 -8.20
C ALA A 46 -12.27 -7.65 -6.75
N MET A 47 -11.31 -8.34 -6.12
CA MET A 47 -11.40 -8.71 -4.71
C MET A 47 -11.43 -7.49 -3.79
N PHE A 48 -10.56 -6.50 -4.03
CA PHE A 48 -10.56 -5.26 -3.27
C PHE A 48 -11.91 -4.53 -3.35
N SER A 49 -12.51 -4.50 -4.54
CA SER A 49 -13.80 -3.84 -4.77
C SER A 49 -14.98 -4.47 -4.03
N ARG A 50 -14.87 -5.76 -3.69
CA ARG A 50 -15.89 -6.50 -2.92
C ARG A 50 -15.78 -6.31 -1.41
N VAL A 51 -14.63 -5.87 -0.92
CA VAL A 51 -14.43 -5.60 0.50
C VAL A 51 -15.31 -4.43 0.95
N ASP A 52 -15.84 -4.53 2.17
CA ASP A 52 -16.63 -3.48 2.79
C ASP A 52 -15.93 -2.10 2.70
N ARG A 53 -16.74 -1.05 2.54
CA ARG A 53 -16.26 0.32 2.37
C ARG A 53 -15.36 0.77 3.53
N ASP A 54 -15.67 0.40 4.76
CA ASP A 54 -14.91 0.82 5.93
C ASP A 54 -13.54 0.14 5.95
N TYR A 55 -13.48 -1.15 5.65
CA TYR A 55 -12.21 -1.86 5.49
C TYR A 55 -11.38 -1.28 4.33
N ARG A 56 -12.00 -0.97 3.19
CA ARG A 56 -11.29 -0.31 2.07
C ARG A 56 -10.68 1.02 2.49
N ARG A 57 -11.39 1.81 3.30
CA ARG A 57 -10.90 3.09 3.82
C ARG A 57 -9.71 2.91 4.76
N LEU A 58 -9.78 1.93 5.66
CA LEU A 58 -8.67 1.57 6.56
C LEU A 58 -7.45 1.09 5.76
N ILE A 59 -7.65 0.21 4.77
CA ILE A 59 -6.57 -0.31 3.91
C ILE A 59 -5.90 0.83 3.15
N ALA A 60 -6.68 1.74 2.56
CA ALA A 60 -6.14 2.89 1.86
C ALA A 60 -5.34 3.81 2.80
N HIS A 61 -5.84 4.05 4.00
CA HIS A 61 -5.14 4.85 5.01
C HIS A 61 -3.81 4.22 5.40
N GLU A 62 -3.79 2.93 5.73
CA GLU A 62 -2.55 2.23 6.12
C GLU A 62 -1.55 2.14 4.95
N ALA A 63 -2.04 1.93 3.72
CA ALA A 63 -1.20 1.94 2.52
C ALA A 63 -0.53 3.30 2.30
N LEU A 64 -1.25 4.40 2.54
CA LEU A 64 -0.68 5.75 2.48
C LEU A 64 0.35 5.97 3.59
N THR A 65 0.08 5.52 4.82
CA THR A 65 1.03 5.57 5.94
C THR A 65 2.32 4.79 5.65
N LEU A 66 2.20 3.61 5.06
CA LEU A 66 3.35 2.83 4.61
C LEU A 66 4.15 3.54 3.52
N ALA A 67 3.46 4.12 2.52
CA ALA A 67 4.09 4.85 1.44
C ALA A 67 4.82 6.11 1.92
N THR A 68 4.26 6.84 2.90
CA THR A 68 4.92 8.02 3.49
C THR A 68 6.12 7.63 4.33
N GLN A 69 6.05 6.54 5.11
CA GLN A 69 7.22 5.99 5.83
C GLN A 69 8.34 5.60 4.86
N GLN A 70 8.00 5.00 3.73
CA GLN A 70 8.96 4.63 2.70
C GLN A 70 9.58 5.86 2.01
N LYS A 71 8.77 6.89 1.72
CA LYS A 71 9.26 8.18 1.23
C LYS A 71 10.17 8.88 2.23
N GLY A 72 9.91 8.79 3.55
CA GLY A 72 10.81 9.30 4.57
C GLY A 72 12.18 8.60 4.56
N ARG A 73 12.20 7.30 4.23
CA ARG A 73 13.42 6.50 4.06
C ARG A 73 14.22 6.84 2.80
N TYR A 74 13.57 7.45 1.79
CA TYR A 74 14.15 7.84 0.50
C TYR A 74 14.03 9.36 0.26
N ALA A 75 13.76 10.14 1.30
CA ALA A 75 13.64 11.58 1.19
C ALA A 75 15.01 12.12 0.79
N PRO A 76 15.13 12.91 -0.28
CA PRO A 76 16.40 13.54 -0.59
C PRO A 76 16.78 14.41 0.61
N LYS A 77 18.01 14.21 1.10
CA LYS A 77 18.62 15.04 2.15
C LYS A 77 18.24 16.48 1.86
N THR A 78 17.54 17.09 2.83
CA THR A 78 17.39 18.53 3.06
C THR A 78 17.83 19.38 1.86
N ARG A 79 16.85 19.95 1.16
CA ARG A 79 17.08 21.11 0.28
C ARG A 79 17.87 22.12 1.12
N ALA A 80 19.16 22.25 0.87
CA ALA A 80 20.00 23.22 1.56
C ALA A 80 19.42 24.59 1.25
N VAL A 81 18.76 25.19 2.23
CA VAL A 81 18.36 26.58 2.18
C VAL A 81 19.66 27.37 2.16
N ARG A 82 20.06 27.83 0.97
CA ARG A 82 21.16 28.78 0.81
C ARG A 82 20.80 30.01 1.65
N PRO A 83 21.58 30.38 2.68
CA PRO A 83 21.39 31.67 3.30
C PRO A 83 21.70 32.73 2.23
N GLN A 84 20.71 33.55 1.89
CA GLN A 84 20.96 34.77 1.14
C GLN A 84 21.88 35.64 1.98
N ARG A 85 23.14 35.74 1.56
CA ARG A 85 24.03 36.81 2.04
C ARG A 85 23.51 38.11 1.43
N MET A 86 22.88 38.94 2.27
CA MET A 86 22.71 40.35 1.98
C MET A 86 24.08 41.03 2.14
N LEU A 87 24.54 41.66 1.05
CA LEU A 87 25.60 42.67 1.02
C LEU A 87 24.93 44.03 0.90
#